data_AF-A0A7J7NIS3-F1
#
_entry.id   AF-A0A7J7NIS3-F1
#
_cell.length_a   1.000
_cell.length_b   1.000
_cell.length_c   1.000
_cell.angle_alpha   90.00
_cell.angle_beta   90.00
_cell.angle_gamma   90.00
#
_symmetry.space_group_name_H-M   'P 1'
#
loop_
_entity.id
_entity.type
_entity.pdbx_description
1 polymer ?
#
loop_
_entity_poly.entity_id
_entity_poly.type
_entity_poly.pdbx_seq_one_letter_code
_entity_poly.pdbx_strand_id
1 'polypeptide(L)'
;MSTFSGDETAPFFGFLGAAAALVFSCMGAAYGTAKSGVGVASMGVMRPELVMKSIVPVVMAGVLGIYGLIIAVIISTGINPKAKSYYLFDGYAHLSSGLACGLAGLSAGMAIGIVGDAGVRLLRRKMKLVSIPILRRNKIPTFALHHDISQCPAAQAFVGMILILIFAEALALYGLIVGIILSSRAGQSRAD
;
A
#
# COMPACT_ATOMS: atom_id res chain seq x y z
N MET A 1 13.93 -39.86 11.78
CA MET A 1 14.01 -39.26 10.43
C MET A 1 12.60 -38.99 9.95
N SER A 2 12.13 -37.75 10.01
CA SER A 2 10.81 -37.38 9.45
C SER A 2 10.95 -37.34 7.92
N THR A 3 10.48 -38.39 7.26
CA THR A 3 10.39 -38.52 5.81
C THR A 3 9.47 -37.43 5.25
N PHE A 4 10.05 -36.31 4.82
CA PHE A 4 9.39 -35.34 3.96
C PHE A 4 9.04 -36.07 2.66
N SER A 5 7.75 -36.28 2.36
CA SER A 5 7.34 -37.03 1.16
C SER A 5 7.32 -36.16 -0.11
N GLY A 6 8.24 -35.20 -0.24
CA GLY A 6 8.37 -34.30 -1.39
C GLY A 6 9.78 -33.70 -1.49
N ASP A 7 10.03 -32.89 -2.51
CA ASP A 7 11.34 -32.24 -2.70
C ASP A 7 11.71 -31.37 -1.49
N GLU A 8 12.88 -31.63 -0.86
CA GLU A 8 13.38 -30.86 0.30
C GLU A 8 13.54 -29.37 -0.01
N THR A 9 13.71 -28.99 -1.28
CA THR A 9 13.87 -27.60 -1.73
C THR A 9 12.55 -26.87 -1.95
N ALA A 10 11.41 -27.57 -2.04
CA ALA A 10 10.11 -26.96 -2.29
C ALA A 10 9.64 -25.98 -1.18
N PRO A 11 9.76 -26.29 0.14
CA PRO A 11 9.34 -25.36 1.20
C PRO A 11 10.18 -24.08 1.28
N PHE A 12 11.44 -24.11 0.81
CA PHE A 12 12.30 -22.92 0.78
C PHE A 12 11.66 -21.79 -0.05
N PHE A 13 11.13 -22.10 -1.23
CA PHE A 13 10.46 -21.11 -2.08
C PHE A 13 9.13 -20.61 -1.48
N GLY A 14 8.41 -21.47 -0.75
CA GLY A 14 7.20 -21.07 -0.03
C GLY A 14 7.48 -20.04 1.06
N PHE A 15 8.45 -20.30 1.95
CA PHE A 15 8.83 -19.34 2.99
C PHE A 15 9.47 -18.07 2.42
N LEU A 16 10.22 -18.17 1.32
CA LEU A 16 10.73 -17.01 0.61
C LEU A 16 9.58 -16.13 0.08
N GLY A 17 8.53 -16.73 -0.48
CA GLY A 17 7.31 -16.04 -0.88
C GLY A 17 6.61 -15.32 0.28
N ALA A 18 6.47 -15.98 1.42
CA ALA A 18 5.89 -15.38 2.64
C ALA A 18 6.72 -14.20 3.16
N ALA A 19 8.05 -14.33 3.19
CA ALA A 19 8.95 -13.27 3.58
C ALA A 19 8.89 -12.08 2.61
N ALA A 20 8.93 -12.34 1.31
CA ALA A 20 8.86 -11.30 0.28
C ALA A 20 7.54 -10.52 0.32
N ALA A 21 6.40 -11.21 0.53
CA ALA A 21 5.09 -10.58 0.66
C ALA A 21 5.07 -9.54 1.80
N LEU A 22 5.55 -9.93 2.99
CA LEU A 22 5.59 -9.07 4.16
C LEU A 22 6.59 -7.92 4.00
N VAL A 23 7.84 -8.20 3.60
CA VAL A 23 8.90 -7.19 3.56
C VAL A 23 8.56 -6.09 2.56
N PHE A 24 8.13 -6.44 1.34
CA PHE A 24 7.81 -5.44 0.32
C PHE A 24 6.55 -4.65 0.68
N SER A 25 5.53 -5.29 1.25
CA SER A 25 4.32 -4.57 1.64
C SER A 25 4.54 -3.66 2.85
N CYS A 26 5.29 -4.11 3.86
CA CYS A 26 5.69 -3.29 5.00
C CYS A 26 6.55 -2.10 4.59
N MET A 27 7.44 -2.27 3.61
CA MET A 27 8.22 -1.16 3.06
C MET A 27 7.34 -0.13 2.32
N GLY A 28 6.34 -0.59 1.56
CA GLY A 28 5.35 0.29 0.94
C GLY A 28 4.53 1.08 1.96
N ALA A 29 4.04 0.39 2.99
CA ALA A 29 3.29 0.99 4.10
C ALA A 29 4.12 2.01 4.89
N ALA A 30 5.38 1.68 5.17
CA ALA A 30 6.32 2.56 5.86
C ALA A 30 6.60 3.84 5.06
N TYR A 31 6.85 3.72 3.74
CA TYR A 31 7.08 4.88 2.88
C TYR A 31 5.82 5.76 2.77
N GLY A 32 4.64 5.15 2.55
CA GLY A 32 3.37 5.85 2.46
C GLY A 32 3.03 6.64 3.72
N THR A 33 3.28 6.01 4.87
CA THR A 33 3.12 6.60 6.20
C THR A 33 4.12 7.71 6.47
N ALA A 34 5.41 7.51 6.13
CA ALA A 34 6.46 8.50 6.38
C ALA A 34 6.21 9.79 5.58
N LYS A 35 5.89 9.68 4.28
CA LYS A 35 5.66 10.86 3.43
C LYS A 35 4.39 11.60 3.83
N SER A 36 3.29 10.88 4.04
CA SER A 36 2.02 11.49 4.47
C SER A 36 2.11 12.08 5.89
N GLY A 37 2.81 11.41 6.79
CA GLY A 37 2.98 11.81 8.18
C GLY A 37 3.73 13.14 8.35
N VAL A 38 4.74 13.42 7.51
CA VAL A 38 5.43 14.72 7.51
C VAL A 38 4.47 15.86 7.13
N GLY A 39 3.58 15.63 6.15
CA GLY A 39 2.53 16.57 5.78
C GLY A 39 1.56 16.84 6.92
N VAL A 40 1.12 15.78 7.62
CA VAL A 40 0.20 15.86 8.77
C VAL A 40 0.85 16.58 9.95
N ALA A 41 2.10 16.29 10.27
CA ALA A 41 2.82 16.94 11.37
C ALA A 41 2.97 18.45 11.15
N SER A 42 3.29 18.88 9.92
CA SER A 42 3.35 20.30 9.57
C SER A 42 1.99 21.00 9.63
N MET A 43 0.91 20.25 9.40
CA MET A 43 -0.46 20.75 9.53
C MET A 43 -0.90 20.85 10.99
N GLY A 44 -0.53 19.89 11.83
CA GLY A 44 -0.92 19.82 13.25
C GLY A 44 -0.41 20.98 14.10
N VAL A 45 0.76 21.53 13.78
CA VAL A 45 1.29 22.73 14.46
C VAL A 45 0.58 24.02 14.06
N MET A 46 -0.02 24.09 12.86
CA MET A 46 -0.69 25.31 12.39
C MET A 46 -2.20 25.28 12.65
N ARG A 47 -2.85 24.11 12.50
CA ARG A 47 -4.30 23.92 12.63
C ARG A 47 -4.64 22.52 13.16
N PRO A 48 -4.71 22.34 14.48
CA PRO A 48 -4.99 21.03 15.08
C PRO A 48 -6.39 20.50 14.75
N GLU A 49 -7.39 21.37 14.54
CA GLU A 49 -8.77 20.96 14.24
C GLU A 49 -8.91 20.13 12.96
N LEU A 50 -8.05 20.36 11.97
CA LEU A 50 -8.12 19.70 10.69
C LEU A 50 -7.25 18.42 10.63
N VAL A 51 -6.48 18.13 11.69
CA VAL A 51 -5.59 16.95 11.76
C VAL A 51 -6.38 15.65 11.64
N MET A 52 -7.54 15.58 12.30
CA MET A 52 -8.43 14.41 12.28
C MET A 52 -8.87 14.01 10.87
N LYS A 53 -9.05 14.97 9.96
CA LYS A 53 -9.38 14.67 8.55
C LYS A 53 -8.13 14.26 7.76
N SER A 54 -6.97 14.83 8.08
CA SER A 54 -5.72 14.57 7.38
C SER A 54 -5.06 13.23 7.71
N ILE A 55 -5.58 12.47 8.68
CA ILE A 55 -5.03 11.16 9.05
C ILE A 55 -5.43 10.03 8.09
N VAL A 56 -6.48 10.24 7.28
CA VAL A 56 -7.01 9.23 6.35
C VAL A 56 -5.93 8.62 5.43
N PRO A 57 -5.04 9.39 4.76
CA PRO A 57 -4.00 8.82 3.91
C PRO A 57 -2.96 7.98 4.69
N VAL A 58 -2.71 8.32 5.96
CA VAL A 58 -1.79 7.56 6.82
C VAL A 58 -2.37 6.19 7.17
N VAL A 59 -3.66 6.15 7.52
CA VAL A 59 -4.35 4.88 7.80
C VAL A 59 -4.43 4.01 6.55
N MET A 60 -4.73 4.59 5.39
CA MET A 60 -4.77 3.86 4.12
C MET A 60 -3.39 3.29 3.72
N ALA A 61 -2.30 4.00 4.01
CA ALA A 61 -0.94 3.44 3.87
C ALA A 61 -0.69 2.23 4.79
N GLY A 62 -1.33 2.19 5.96
CA GLY A 62 -1.20 1.09 6.93
C GLY A 62 -1.86 -0.22 6.48
N VAL A 63 -2.99 -0.15 5.75
CA VAL A 63 -3.74 -1.34 5.32
C VAL A 63 -2.92 -2.23 4.37
N LEU A 64 -2.00 -1.65 3.59
CA LEU A 64 -1.09 -2.40 2.71
C LEU A 64 -0.27 -3.45 3.48
N GLY A 65 0.19 -3.12 4.69
CA GLY A 65 0.91 -4.08 5.54
C GLY A 65 0.05 -5.30 5.92
N ILE A 66 -1.26 -5.10 6.08
CA ILE A 66 -2.22 -6.16 6.40
C ILE A 66 -2.40 -7.09 5.18
N TYR A 67 -2.41 -6.55 3.96
CA TYR A 67 -2.48 -7.38 2.75
C TYR A 67 -1.29 -8.35 2.63
N GLY A 68 -0.07 -7.88 2.92
CA GLY A 68 1.12 -8.74 2.96
C GLY A 68 1.06 -9.79 4.08
N LEU A 69 0.53 -9.42 5.25
CA LEU A 69 0.33 -10.33 6.38
C LEU A 69 -0.67 -11.44 6.07
N ILE A 70 -1.79 -11.12 5.41
CA ILE A 70 -2.80 -12.11 5.01
C ILE A 70 -2.16 -13.18 4.12
N ILE A 71 -1.39 -12.80 3.09
CA ILE A 71 -0.71 -13.75 2.20
C ILE A 71 0.32 -14.59 2.96
N ALA A 72 1.13 -13.98 3.82
CA ALA A 72 2.12 -14.72 4.60
C ALA A 72 1.48 -15.76 5.54
N VAL A 73 0.35 -15.43 6.16
CA VAL A 73 -0.42 -16.36 7.02
C VAL A 73 -1.05 -17.49 6.19
N ILE A 74 -1.59 -17.19 4.99
CA ILE A 74 -2.13 -18.23 4.09
C ILE A 74 -1.02 -19.20 3.66
N ILE A 75 0.15 -18.69 3.28
CA ILE A 75 1.29 -19.53 2.90
C ILE A 75 1.76 -20.39 4.08
N SER A 76 1.86 -19.80 5.28
CA SER A 76 2.29 -20.50 6.50
C SER A 76 1.34 -21.63 6.89
N THR A 77 0.02 -21.41 6.77
CA THR A 77 -0.98 -22.46 7.05
C THR A 77 -1.06 -23.53 5.96
N GLY A 78 -0.64 -23.20 4.72
CA GLY A 78 -0.56 -24.14 3.60
C GLY A 78 0.66 -25.07 3.62
N ILE A 79 1.77 -24.68 4.25
CA ILE A 79 2.99 -25.50 4.34
C ILE A 79 2.88 -26.42 5.56
N ASN A 80 2.52 -27.69 5.35
CA ASN A 80 2.40 -28.67 6.44
C ASN A 80 3.25 -29.93 6.17
N PRO A 81 4.39 -30.11 6.87
CA PRO A 81 5.39 -31.13 6.55
C PRO A 81 5.01 -32.56 6.94
N LYS A 82 3.90 -32.76 7.65
CA LYS A 82 3.46 -34.08 8.14
C LYS A 82 2.29 -34.69 7.37
N ALA A 83 1.55 -33.90 6.59
CA ALA A 83 0.27 -34.32 6.01
C ALA A 83 0.19 -34.18 4.48
N LYS A 84 1.02 -33.34 3.84
CA LYS A 84 1.02 -33.13 2.38
C LYS A 84 2.43 -33.16 1.81
N SER A 85 2.66 -34.01 0.81
CA SER A 85 3.86 -33.97 -0.05
C SER A 85 3.94 -32.62 -0.75
N TYR A 86 4.94 -31.78 -0.46
CA TYR A 86 5.11 -30.47 -1.07
C TYR A 86 5.93 -30.59 -2.36
N TYR A 87 5.40 -30.15 -3.50
CA TYR A 87 6.09 -30.19 -4.80
C TYR A 87 6.61 -28.80 -5.18
N LEU A 88 7.61 -28.76 -6.06
CA LEU A 88 8.17 -27.52 -6.62
C LEU A 88 7.11 -26.58 -7.21
N PHE A 89 6.06 -27.13 -7.84
CA PHE A 89 4.96 -26.32 -8.40
C PHE A 89 4.27 -25.45 -7.35
N ASP A 90 3.98 -26.00 -6.16
CA ASP A 90 3.38 -25.23 -5.06
C ASP A 90 4.37 -24.22 -4.49
N GLY A 91 5.64 -24.60 -4.38
CA GLY A 91 6.70 -23.68 -3.97
C GLY A 91 6.76 -22.44 -4.87
N TYR A 92 6.71 -22.61 -6.19
CA TYR A 92 6.69 -21.49 -7.14
C TYR A 92 5.36 -20.73 -7.15
N ALA A 93 4.22 -21.39 -6.94
CA ALA A 93 2.93 -20.73 -6.80
C ALA A 93 2.87 -19.84 -5.55
N HIS A 94 3.44 -20.29 -4.42
CA HIS A 94 3.54 -19.51 -3.19
C HIS A 94 4.58 -18.38 -3.28
N LEU A 95 5.67 -18.59 -4.02
CA LEU A 95 6.64 -17.54 -4.31
C LEU A 95 6.04 -16.42 -5.18
N SER A 96 5.37 -16.79 -6.27
CA SER A 96 4.75 -15.84 -7.20
C SER A 96 3.57 -15.11 -6.57
N SER A 97 2.76 -15.78 -5.73
CA SER A 97 1.68 -15.13 -4.98
C SER A 97 2.20 -14.04 -4.03
N GLY A 98 3.29 -14.35 -3.31
CA GLY A 98 3.92 -13.40 -2.39
C GLY A 98 4.54 -12.20 -3.09
N LEU A 99 5.25 -12.42 -4.20
CA LEU A 99 5.84 -11.34 -5.00
C LEU A 99 4.79 -10.45 -5.68
N ALA A 100 3.72 -11.03 -6.22
CA ALA A 100 2.64 -10.27 -6.86
C ALA A 100 1.98 -9.28 -5.88
N CYS A 101 1.60 -9.76 -4.69
CA CYS A 101 1.01 -8.90 -3.66
C CYS A 101 2.02 -7.89 -3.09
N GLY A 102 3.25 -8.34 -2.79
CA GLY A 102 4.28 -7.50 -2.17
C GLY A 102 4.72 -6.32 -3.05
N LEU A 103 4.98 -6.56 -4.34
CA LEU A 103 5.40 -5.51 -5.28
C LEU A 103 4.26 -4.56 -5.65
N ALA A 104 3.03 -5.08 -5.78
CA ALA A 104 1.83 -4.25 -5.96
C ALA A 104 1.64 -3.32 -4.75
N GLY A 105 1.75 -3.86 -3.52
CA GLY A 105 1.68 -3.09 -2.28
C GLY A 105 2.78 -2.04 -2.15
N LEU A 106 4.01 -2.34 -2.57
CA LEU A 106 5.10 -1.36 -2.60
C LEU A 106 4.75 -0.17 -3.51
N SER A 107 4.30 -0.45 -4.74
CA SER A 107 3.95 0.59 -5.73
C SER A 107 2.77 1.46 -5.28
N ALA A 108 1.73 0.83 -4.72
CA ALA A 108 0.57 1.52 -4.18
C ALA A 108 0.94 2.39 -2.96
N GLY A 109 1.78 1.88 -2.05
CA GLY A 109 2.27 2.64 -0.90
C GLY A 109 3.09 3.88 -1.29
N MET A 110 3.90 3.79 -2.35
CA MET A 110 4.61 4.95 -2.91
C MET A 110 3.66 5.99 -3.49
N ALA A 111 2.67 5.56 -4.28
CA ALA A 111 1.65 6.45 -4.85
C ALA A 111 0.86 7.17 -3.74
N ILE A 112 0.39 6.42 -2.74
CA ILE A 112 -0.34 6.94 -1.58
C ILE A 112 0.49 7.96 -0.81
N GLY A 113 1.78 7.69 -0.57
CA GLY A 113 2.66 8.61 0.15
C GLY A 113 2.85 9.95 -0.56
N ILE A 114 3.02 9.94 -1.88
CA ILE A 114 3.22 11.16 -2.68
C ILE A 114 1.93 11.97 -2.76
N VAL A 115 0.80 11.31 -3.03
CA VAL A 115 -0.53 11.93 -3.08
C VAL A 115 -0.94 12.47 -1.70
N GLY A 116 -0.62 11.73 -0.63
CA GLY A 116 -0.89 12.11 0.75
C GLY A 116 -0.12 13.36 1.17
N ASP A 117 1.20 13.43 0.95
CA ASP A 117 1.99 14.62 1.28
C ASP A 117 1.52 15.86 0.50
N ALA A 118 1.23 15.71 -0.80
CA ALA A 118 0.72 16.81 -1.63
C ALA A 118 -0.68 17.25 -1.18
N GLY A 119 -1.59 16.31 -0.95
CA GLY A 119 -2.97 16.57 -0.55
C GLY A 119 -3.06 17.28 0.80
N VAL A 120 -2.32 16.81 1.81
CA VAL A 120 -2.30 17.43 3.14
C VAL A 120 -1.70 18.84 3.11
N ARG A 121 -0.66 19.07 2.31
CA ARG A 121 -0.07 20.43 2.15
C ARG A 121 -1.00 21.41 1.44
N LEU A 122 -1.88 20.94 0.55
CA LEU A 122 -2.91 21.77 -0.08
C LEU A 122 -4.00 22.17 0.92
N LEU A 123 -4.41 21.26 1.82
CA LEU A 123 -5.32 21.59 2.92
C LEU A 123 -4.79 22.72 3.81
N ARG A 124 -3.46 22.77 4.04
CA ARG A 124 -2.81 23.83 4.82
C ARG A 124 -2.98 25.23 4.22
N ARG A 125 -2.98 25.37 2.89
CA ARG A 125 -2.95 26.67 2.19
C ARG A 125 -4.30 27.39 2.20
N LYS A 126 -5.43 26.68 2.14
CA LYS A 126 -6.76 27.32 1.97
C LYS A 126 -7.35 28.01 3.22
N MET A 127 -6.66 28.01 4.37
CA MET A 127 -7.11 28.78 5.54
C MET A 127 -6.12 29.89 5.95
N LYS A 128 -5.15 30.24 5.09
CA LYS A 128 -4.35 31.48 5.24
C LYS A 128 -4.82 32.58 4.28
N LEU A 129 -6.10 32.57 3.90
CA LEU A 129 -6.74 33.61 3.09
C LEU A 129 -7.88 34.32 3.87
N VAL A 130 -7.63 34.63 5.15
CA VAL A 130 -8.36 35.68 5.92
C VAL A 130 -7.43 36.85 6.27
N SER A 131 -6.18 36.87 5.78
CA SER A 131 -5.41 38.10 5.81
C SER A 131 -4.22 38.10 4.84
N ILE A 132 -4.25 39.15 4.01
CA ILE A 132 -3.13 39.82 3.34
C ILE A 132 -2.73 39.27 1.96
N PRO A 133 -3.27 39.84 0.87
CA PRO A 133 -2.64 39.79 -0.43
C PRO A 133 -1.64 40.95 -0.52
N ILE A 134 -0.34 40.70 -0.65
CA ILE A 134 0.67 41.59 -1.29
C ILE A 134 2.04 40.89 -1.22
N LEU A 135 2.71 40.80 -2.37
CA LEU A 135 4.07 40.27 -2.61
C LEU A 135 4.35 38.77 -2.40
N ARG A 136 4.25 38.00 -3.50
CA ARG A 136 5.47 37.52 -4.20
C ARG A 136 5.10 36.97 -5.58
N ARG A 137 5.19 37.86 -6.58
CA ARG A 137 5.46 37.48 -7.96
C ARG A 137 6.88 36.89 -8.03
N ASN A 138 7.02 35.89 -8.89
CA ASN A 138 8.25 35.49 -9.57
C ASN A 138 9.13 34.41 -8.89
N LYS A 139 8.93 33.15 -9.31
CA LYS A 139 9.96 32.17 -9.73
C LYS A 139 9.29 30.84 -10.17
N ILE A 140 9.57 30.44 -11.43
CA ILE A 140 9.46 29.14 -12.15
C ILE A 140 8.10 28.46 -12.45
N PRO A 141 7.84 28.07 -13.73
CA PRO A 141 6.62 27.38 -14.16
C PRO A 141 6.80 25.85 -14.13
N THR A 142 6.01 25.12 -13.33
CA THR A 142 5.95 23.65 -13.43
C THR A 142 4.58 23.05 -13.07
N PHE A 143 3.47 23.79 -13.25
CA PHE A 143 2.16 23.15 -13.15
C PHE A 143 1.08 24.02 -13.81
N ALA A 144 0.94 23.95 -15.13
CA ALA A 144 -0.12 24.62 -15.88
C ALA A 144 -1.48 23.87 -15.83
N LEU A 145 -1.66 22.93 -14.89
CA LEU A 145 -2.98 22.41 -14.50
C LEU A 145 -3.51 23.04 -13.18
N HIS A 146 -2.79 24.04 -12.64
CA HIS A 146 -3.07 24.68 -11.34
C HIS A 146 -4.04 25.87 -11.44
N HIS A 147 -4.76 26.08 -12.55
CA HIS A 147 -5.60 27.28 -12.67
C HIS A 147 -7.10 27.05 -12.39
N ASP A 148 -7.59 25.80 -12.39
CA ASP A 148 -9.01 25.48 -12.09
C ASP A 148 -9.26 24.81 -10.72
N ILE A 149 -8.23 24.43 -9.97
CA ILE A 149 -8.39 23.86 -8.61
C ILE A 149 -8.58 24.96 -7.54
N SER A 150 -8.43 26.23 -7.93
CA SER A 150 -8.49 27.38 -7.02
C SER A 150 -9.90 27.68 -6.51
N GLN A 151 -10.96 27.34 -7.27
CA GLN A 151 -12.36 27.65 -6.92
C GLN A 151 -13.08 26.62 -6.02
N CYS A 152 -12.50 25.44 -5.76
CA CYS A 152 -13.21 24.38 -5.04
C CYS A 152 -13.33 24.65 -3.52
N PRO A 153 -14.54 24.61 -2.90
CA PRO A 153 -14.73 24.69 -1.44
C PRO A 153 -13.95 23.59 -0.71
N ALA A 154 -13.60 23.79 0.57
CA ALA A 154 -12.71 22.91 1.36
C ALA A 154 -13.06 21.40 1.31
N ALA A 155 -14.31 21.05 1.04
CA ALA A 155 -14.77 19.68 0.85
C ALA A 155 -14.25 19.04 -0.45
N GLN A 156 -14.15 19.78 -1.56
CA GLN A 156 -13.87 19.20 -2.88
C GLN A 156 -12.41 18.77 -3.07
N ALA A 157 -11.45 19.50 -2.48
CA ALA A 157 -10.04 19.10 -2.51
C ALA A 157 -9.78 17.84 -1.66
N PHE A 158 -10.51 17.69 -0.54
CA PHE A 158 -10.43 16.52 0.32
C PHE A 158 -11.03 15.28 -0.35
N VAL A 159 -12.19 15.44 -0.98
CA VAL A 159 -12.83 14.35 -1.75
C VAL A 159 -11.98 13.94 -2.96
N GLY A 160 -11.39 14.91 -3.69
CA GLY A 160 -10.49 14.61 -4.80
C GLY A 160 -9.24 13.83 -4.37
N MET A 161 -8.64 14.21 -3.24
CA MET A 161 -7.53 13.45 -2.65
C MET A 161 -7.94 12.01 -2.29
N ILE A 162 -9.09 11.83 -1.64
CA ILE A 162 -9.62 10.51 -1.27
C ILE A 162 -9.87 9.64 -2.50
N LEU A 163 -10.47 10.21 -3.56
CA LEU A 163 -10.74 9.48 -4.80
C LEU A 163 -9.46 8.90 -5.41
N ILE A 164 -8.39 9.70 -5.46
CA ILE A 164 -7.08 9.24 -5.97
C ILE A 164 -6.50 8.14 -5.08
N LEU A 165 -6.63 8.26 -3.76
CA LEU A 165 -6.15 7.26 -2.80
C LEU A 165 -6.88 5.92 -2.94
N ILE A 166 -8.19 5.94 -3.22
CA ILE A 166 -8.98 4.72 -3.46
C ILE A 166 -8.50 4.00 -4.73
N PHE A 167 -8.26 4.73 -5.83
CA PHE A 167 -7.72 4.12 -7.05
C PHE A 167 -6.31 3.56 -6.85
N ALA A 168 -5.47 4.21 -6.04
CA ALA A 168 -4.16 3.68 -5.69
C ALA A 168 -4.25 2.40 -4.85
N GLU A 169 -5.19 2.32 -3.92
CA GLU A 169 -5.38 1.13 -3.08
C GLU A 169 -5.94 -0.07 -3.89
N ALA A 170 -6.79 0.20 -4.89
CA ALA A 170 -7.30 -0.85 -5.79
C ALA A 170 -6.17 -1.64 -6.47
N LEU A 171 -5.03 -1.01 -6.78
CA LEU A 171 -3.85 -1.68 -7.34
C LEU A 171 -3.28 -2.74 -6.39
N ALA A 172 -3.24 -2.45 -5.08
CA ALA A 172 -2.78 -3.40 -4.07
C ALA A 172 -3.79 -4.53 -3.87
N LEU A 173 -5.09 -4.22 -3.89
CA LEU A 173 -6.15 -5.22 -3.81
C LEU A 173 -6.10 -6.21 -4.98
N TYR A 174 -5.80 -5.75 -6.20
CA TYR A 174 -5.60 -6.66 -7.33
C TYR A 174 -4.43 -7.62 -7.10
N GLY A 175 -3.32 -7.15 -6.55
CA GLY A 175 -2.19 -7.99 -6.15
C GLY A 175 -2.56 -9.04 -5.10
N LEU A 176 -3.38 -8.66 -4.12
CA LEU A 176 -3.88 -9.58 -3.09
C LEU A 176 -4.79 -10.67 -3.68
N ILE A 177 -5.76 -10.30 -4.51
CA ILE A 177 -6.71 -11.24 -5.14
C ILE A 177 -5.95 -12.28 -5.98
N VAL A 178 -4.99 -11.82 -6.81
CA VAL A 178 -4.15 -12.72 -7.61
C VAL A 178 -3.32 -13.64 -6.71
N GLY A 179 -2.74 -13.10 -5.63
CA GLY A 179 -2.00 -13.89 -4.66
C GLY A 179 -2.84 -14.99 -4.00
N ILE A 180 -4.08 -14.68 -3.62
CA ILE A 180 -5.01 -15.66 -3.02
C ILE A 180 -5.38 -16.74 -4.04
N ILE A 181 -5.70 -16.38 -5.29
CA ILE A 181 -6.07 -17.36 -6.32
C ILE A 181 -4.92 -18.33 -6.60
N LEU A 182 -3.69 -17.81 -6.72
CA LEU A 182 -2.51 -18.64 -6.93
C LEU A 182 -2.26 -19.59 -5.75
N SER A 183 -2.38 -19.08 -4.52
CA SER A 183 -2.21 -19.91 -3.31
C SER A 183 -3.34 -20.94 -3.15
N SER A 184 -4.56 -20.63 -3.57
CA SER A 184 -5.69 -21.57 -3.52
C SER A 184 -5.52 -22.71 -4.53
N ARG A 185 -4.99 -22.42 -5.72
CA ARG A 185 -4.74 -23.44 -6.76
C ARG A 185 -3.58 -24.38 -6.42
N ALA A 186 -2.55 -23.88 -5.74
CA ALA A 186 -1.45 -24.72 -5.24
C ALA A 186 -1.97 -25.85 -4.31
N GLY A 187 -3.01 -25.57 -3.52
CA GLY A 187 -3.64 -26.59 -2.68
C GLY A 187 -4.50 -27.61 -3.44
N GLN A 188 -5.01 -27.24 -4.62
CA GLN A 188 -6.12 -27.91 -5.29
C GLN A 188 -5.72 -28.74 -6.51
N SER A 189 -4.54 -28.49 -7.11
CA SER A 189 -3.97 -29.30 -8.21
C SER A 189 -3.68 -30.77 -7.86
N ARG A 190 -4.13 -31.24 -6.69
CA ARG A 190 -4.03 -32.62 -6.18
C ARG A 190 -5.39 -33.31 -6.03
N ALA A 191 -6.50 -32.59 -6.24
CA ALA A 191 -7.84 -33.17 -6.11
C ALA A 191 -8.31 -33.91 -7.38
N ASP A 192 -7.53 -33.81 -8.46
CA ASP A 192 -7.73 -34.50 -9.74
C ASP A 192 -6.60 -35.51 -10.00
#